data_AF-A0A8T6ELD4-F1
#
_entry.id   AF-A0A8T6ELD4-F1
#
_cell.length_a   1.000
_cell.length_b   1.000
_cell.length_c   1.000
_cell.angle_alpha   90.00
_cell.angle_beta   90.00
_cell.angle_gamma   90.00
#
_symmetry.space_group_name_H-M   'P 1'
#
loop_
_entity.id
_entity.type
_entity.pdbx_description
1 polymer ?
#
loop_
_entity_poly.entity_id
_entity_poly.type
_entity_poly.pdbx_seq_one_letter_code
_entity_poly.pdbx_strand_id
1 'polypeptide(L)' 'MSAPVEQQAAAIMRGAEFGDEATRRTMERELRERLAEGRPLRVYCGYDPTAVDLHLGHTLTMRKLRTFQ' A
#
# COMPACT_ATOMS: atom_id res chain seq x y z
N MET A 1 -6.83 2.27 -19.70
CA MET A 1 -5.83 3.31 -19.36
C MET A 1 -5.65 3.29 -17.85
N SER A 2 -4.41 3.26 -17.36
CA SER A 2 -4.12 3.32 -15.92
C SER A 2 -4.65 4.64 -15.33
N ALA A 3 -5.16 4.62 -14.11
CA ALA A 3 -5.60 5.83 -13.42
C ALA A 3 -4.43 6.83 -13.26
N PRO A 4 -4.69 8.15 -13.17
CA PRO A 4 -3.64 9.13 -12.90
C PRO A 4 -2.87 8.81 -11.61
N VAL A 5 -1.55 9.07 -11.61
CA VAL A 5 -0.65 8.79 -10.46
C VAL A 5 -1.20 9.35 -9.15
N GLU A 6 -1.76 10.55 -9.16
CA GLU A 6 -2.36 11.17 -7.97
C GLU A 6 -3.56 10.37 -7.42
N GLN A 7 -4.41 9.81 -8.30
CA GLN A 7 -5.54 8.99 -7.87
C GLN A 7 -5.06 7.66 -7.30
N GLN A 8 -4.02 7.07 -7.88
CA GLN A 8 -3.42 5.83 -7.40
C GLN A 8 -2.75 6.04 -6.04
N ALA A 9 -1.93 7.07 -5.90
CA ALA A 9 -1.27 7.41 -4.64
C ALA A 9 -2.30 7.68 -3.53
N ALA A 10 -3.34 8.46 -3.82
CA ALA A 10 -4.41 8.72 -2.87
C ALA A 10 -5.18 7.45 -2.46
N ALA A 11 -5.44 6.52 -3.40
CA ALA A 11 -6.09 5.25 -3.10
C ALA A 11 -5.21 4.35 -2.22
N ILE A 12 -3.92 4.25 -2.54
CA ILE A 12 -2.95 3.42 -1.81
C ILE A 12 -2.72 3.97 -0.39
N MET A 13 -2.55 5.28 -0.23
CA MET A 13 -2.28 5.91 1.07
C MET A 13 -3.51 5.98 2.00
N ARG A 14 -4.73 5.81 1.47
CA ARG A 14 -5.97 5.90 2.24
C ARG A 14 -5.99 4.89 3.39
N GLY A 15 -6.18 5.39 4.62
CA GLY A 15 -6.29 4.54 5.82
C GLY A 15 -4.98 3.87 6.24
N ALA A 16 -3.83 4.31 5.71
CA ALA A 16 -2.53 3.94 6.26
C ALA A 16 -2.15 4.90 7.40
N GLU A 17 -1.62 4.35 8.48
CA GLU A 17 -1.04 5.11 9.58
C GLU A 17 0.47 5.21 9.40
N PHE A 18 1.04 6.41 9.56
CA PHE A 18 2.45 6.70 9.27
C PHE A 18 3.28 7.04 10.51
N GLY A 19 2.66 7.13 11.69
CA GLY A 19 3.30 7.57 12.93
C GLY A 19 3.49 9.08 13.00
N ASP A 20 4.24 9.67 12.06
CA ASP A 20 4.50 11.10 11.98
C ASP A 20 4.38 11.70 10.57
N GLU A 21 4.31 13.03 10.52
CA GLU A 21 4.10 13.78 9.28
C GLU A 21 5.32 13.73 8.34
N ALA A 22 6.54 13.62 8.88
CA ALA A 22 7.75 13.53 8.06
C ALA A 22 7.83 12.18 7.35
N THR A 23 7.49 11.09 8.04
CA THR A 23 7.35 9.75 7.44
C THR A 23 6.26 9.72 6.38
N ARG A 24 5.09 10.31 6.66
CA ARG A 24 4.00 10.40 5.68
C ARG A 24 4.44 11.07 4.38
N ARG A 25 5.10 12.24 4.47
CA ARG A 25 5.60 13.00 3.30
C ARG A 25 6.67 12.23 2.52
N THR A 26 7.57 11.57 3.23
CA THR A 26 8.64 10.78 2.62
C THR A 26 8.06 9.61 1.83
N MET A 27 7.14 8.85 2.43
CA MET A 27 6.46 7.73 1.76
C MET A 27 5.60 8.18 0.58
N GLU A 28 4.90 9.31 0.69
CA GLU A 28 4.11 9.88 -0.41
C GLU A 28 4.98 10.21 -1.64
N ARG A 29 6.10 10.90 -1.43
CA ARG A 29 7.05 11.25 -2.49
C ARG A 29 7.60 9.98 -3.17
N GLU A 30 8.08 9.05 -2.36
CA GLU A 30 8.66 7.80 -2.83
C GLU A 30 7.68 6.89 -3.58
N LEU A 31 6.41 6.91 -3.18
CA LEU A 31 5.34 6.19 -3.87
C LEU A 31 5.04 6.83 -5.23
N ARG A 32 4.93 8.17 -5.30
CA ARG A 32 4.70 8.90 -6.55
C ARG A 32 5.79 8.64 -7.56
N GLU A 33 7.06 8.69 -7.13
CA GLU A 33 8.21 8.41 -7.99
C GLU A 33 8.13 7.01 -8.60
N ARG A 34 7.86 5.99 -7.78
CA ARG A 34 7.72 4.60 -8.26
C ARG A 34 6.52 4.38 -9.17
N LEU A 35 5.39 5.06 -8.92
CA LEU A 35 4.21 5.00 -9.78
C LEU A 35 4.45 5.69 -11.14
N ALA A 36 5.23 6.77 -11.16
CA ALA A 36 5.57 7.50 -12.39
C ALA A 36 6.47 6.68 -13.34
N GLU A 37 7.22 5.69 -12.83
CA GLU A 37 8.01 4.76 -13.64
C GLU A 37 7.14 3.88 -14.57
N GLY A 38 5.82 3.81 -14.34
CA GLY A 38 4.88 3.10 -15.22
C GLY A 38 5.01 1.58 -15.22
N ARG A 39 5.83 1.01 -14.34
CA ARG A 39 5.98 -0.44 -14.15
C ARG A 39 5.13 -0.94 -12.97
N PRO A 40 4.62 -2.18 -13.01
CA PRO A 40 3.94 -2.78 -11.87
C PRO A 40 4.81 -2.80 -10.61
N LEU A 41 4.26 -2.35 -9.49
CA LEU A 41 4.95 -2.39 -8.20
C LEU A 41 4.93 -3.81 -7.63
N ARG A 42 6.08 -4.26 -7.14
CA ARG A 42 6.17 -5.51 -6.37
C ARG A 42 5.93 -5.18 -4.90
N VAL A 43 4.81 -5.67 -4.37
CA VAL A 43 4.39 -5.41 -2.99
C VAL A 43 4.42 -6.71 -2.20
N TYR A 44 4.96 -6.64 -0.98
CA TYR A 44 5.07 -7.78 -0.08
C TYR A 44 4.28 -7.51 1.20
N CYS A 45 3.61 -8.55 1.69
CA CYS A 45 2.94 -8.56 2.99
C CYS A 45 3.15 -9.95 3.59
N GLY A 46 3.91 -10.02 4.67
CA GLY A 46 4.15 -11.25 5.40
C GLY A 46 3.04 -11.53 6.41
N TYR A 47 2.69 -12.80 6.53
CA TYR A 47 1.85 -13.32 7.62
C TYR A 47 2.69 -14.31 8.42
N ASP A 48 2.57 -14.27 9.74
CA ASP A 48 3.27 -15.20 10.63
C ASP A 48 2.57 -16.59 10.58
N PRO A 49 3.29 -17.67 10.18
CA PRO A 49 2.71 -19.00 10.08
C PRO A 49 2.57 -19.73 11.42
N THR A 50 2.91 -19.12 12.56
CA THR A 50 2.80 -19.76 13.88
C THR A 50 1.35 -20.07 14.30
N ALA A 51 0.39 -19.27 13.83
CA ALA A 51 -1.04 -19.49 14.08
C ALA A 51 -1.68 -20.36 12.99
N VAL A 52 -2.69 -21.14 13.37
CA VAL A 52 -3.39 -22.04 12.46
C VAL A 52 -4.45 -21.34 11.60
N ASP A 53 -4.83 -20.12 11.97
CA ASP A 53 -5.94 -19.38 11.37
C ASP A 53 -5.61 -17.91 11.10
N LEU A 54 -6.24 -17.39 10.05
CA LEU A 54 -6.28 -15.96 9.77
C LEU A 54 -7.63 -15.40 10.20
N HIS A 55 -7.62 -14.55 11.22
CA HIS A 55 -8.83 -13.83 11.63
C HIS A 55 -9.10 -12.60 10.76
N LEU A 56 -10.27 -11.97 10.97
CA LEU A 56 -10.74 -10.81 10.20
C LEU A 56 -9.78 -9.61 10.18
N GLY A 57 -8.86 -9.51 11.14
CA GLY A 57 -7.84 -8.45 11.16
C GLY A 57 -6.92 -8.49 9.94
N HIS A 58 -6.58 -9.70 9.47
CA HIS A 58 -5.77 -9.90 8.26
C HIS A 58 -6.45 -9.41 6.98
N THR A 59 -7.78 -9.25 7.00
CA THR A 59 -8.50 -8.75 5.81
C THR A 59 -8.15 -7.31 5.48
N LEU A 60 -7.69 -6.51 6.45
CA LEU A 60 -7.27 -5.12 6.23
C LEU A 60 -6.04 -5.07 5.30
N THR A 61 -5.01 -5.85 5.61
CA THR A 61 -3.79 -5.95 4.80
C THR A 61 -4.08 -6.61 3.46
N MET A 62 -4.92 -7.65 3.40
CA MET A 62 -5.33 -8.27 2.13
C MET A 62 -6.10 -7.30 1.22
N ARG A 63 -7.02 -6.50 1.75
CA ARG A 63 -7.73 -5.46 0.98
C ARG A 63 -6.78 -4.37 0.48
N LYS A 64 -5.76 -4.04 1.27
CA LYS A 64 -4.71 -3.10 0.85
C LYS A 64 -3.90 -3.68 -0.31
N LEU A 65 -3.49 -4.95 -0.25
CA LEU A 65 -2.81 -5.63 -1.38
C LEU A 65 -3.64 -5.62 -2.66
N ARG A 66 -4.97 -5.80 -2.55
CA ARG A 66 -5.88 -5.69 -3.71
C ARG A 66 -5.90 -4.28 -4.31
N THR A 67 -5.64 -3.23 -3.52
CA THR A 67 -5.57 -1.85 -4.03
C THR A 67 -4.31 -1.61 -4.87
N PHE A 68 -3.27 -2.43 -4.69
CA PHE A 68 -2.04 -2.38 -5.48
C PHE A 68 -2.10 -3.18 -6.80
N GLN A 69 -3.16 -3.98 -6.99
CA GLN A 69 -3.39 -4.84 -8.18
C GLN A 69 -4.48 -4.24 -9.07
#